data_AF-A0A1M5XH29-F1
#
_entry.id   AF-A0A1M5XH29-F1
#
_cell.length_a   1.000
_cell.length_b   1.000
_cell.length_c   1.000
_cell.angle_alpha   90.00
_cell.angle_beta   90.00
_cell.angle_gamma   90.00
#
_symmetry.space_group_name_H-M   'P 1'
#
loop_
_entity.id
_entity.type
_entity.pdbx_description
1 polymer ?
#
loop_
_entity_poly.entity_id
_entity_poly.type
_entity_poly.pdbx_seq_one_letter_code
_entity_poly.pdbx_strand_id
1 'polypeptide(L)'
;MPKQCGIALLSLFLRIRTELIFLRRILDYFCEMGRVVFWFFAMVLSSAVTAQVRVSKLVIKTNQSYDLGQSDILVADTLVMMDSSRLILNKLKPENFIRVKVAAIGNHCVIDGKGINGQAGRNGKPGITPIGPCLDGTAGRDGTKGLDGTAGINLFLYLERVSLKGVLTIDISGGNGGRGGNGGNGGGGSPGTLHCNGGNGSNGGNAGQGGNGANGGVLTLTSKKTQLLRDMLGTKILVNNNGGAAGLSGKAGYHGGAGLGPSRKNGKDGVPGLDSISGVTGIKGSVKIEAN
;
A
#
# COMPACT_ATOMS: atom_id res chain seq x y z
N MET A 1 4.08 -51.79 78.74
CA MET A 1 5.02 -51.53 77.62
C MET A 1 5.01 -52.76 76.71
N PRO A 2 5.01 -52.72 75.36
CA PRO A 2 5.11 -51.61 74.40
C PRO A 2 3.91 -51.50 73.40
N LYS A 3 3.58 -50.29 72.94
CA LYS A 3 2.66 -50.00 71.81
C LYS A 3 3.23 -48.87 70.96
N GLN A 4 4.29 -49.14 70.19
CA GLN A 4 4.79 -48.22 69.16
C GLN A 4 5.49 -49.02 68.04
N CYS A 5 4.71 -49.61 67.12
CA CYS A 5 5.28 -50.21 65.90
C CYS A 5 4.35 -50.12 64.66
N GLY A 6 3.24 -49.38 64.75
CA GLY A 6 2.24 -49.31 63.66
C GLY A 6 2.30 -48.07 62.76
N ILE A 7 2.99 -47.01 63.18
CA ILE A 7 2.85 -45.68 62.53
C ILE A 7 3.91 -45.44 61.44
N ALA A 8 5.04 -46.15 61.47
CA ALA A 8 6.13 -45.93 60.51
C ALA A 8 5.88 -46.56 59.12
N LEU A 9 5.07 -47.62 59.02
CA LEU A 9 4.84 -48.30 57.74
C LEU A 9 3.80 -47.57 56.86
N LEU A 10 2.86 -46.85 57.46
CA LEU A 10 1.80 -46.14 56.72
C LEU A 10 2.31 -44.86 56.04
N SER A 11 3.33 -44.19 56.60
CA SER A 11 3.89 -42.97 56.03
C SER A 11 4.76 -43.24 54.79
N LEU A 12 5.41 -44.40 54.72
CA LEU A 12 6.22 -44.79 53.57
C LEU A 12 5.35 -45.17 52.35
N PHE A 13 4.20 -45.82 52.58
CA PHE A 13 3.27 -46.22 51.51
C PHE A 13 2.52 -45.02 50.89
N LEU A 14 2.18 -44.01 51.69
CA LEU A 14 1.57 -42.78 51.17
C LEU A 14 2.54 -41.94 50.34
N ARG A 15 3.85 -41.96 50.66
CA ARG A 15 4.87 -41.17 49.96
C ARG A 15 5.21 -41.71 48.57
N ILE A 16 5.18 -43.03 48.39
CA ILE A 16 5.45 -43.68 47.08
C ILE A 16 4.26 -43.46 46.11
N ARG A 17 3.03 -43.39 46.63
CA ARG A 17 1.83 -43.23 45.81
C ARG A 17 1.70 -41.81 45.21
N THR A 18 2.17 -40.77 45.90
CA THR A 18 2.17 -39.39 45.39
C THR A 18 3.20 -39.14 44.29
N GLU A 19 4.40 -39.73 44.40
CA GLU A 19 5.46 -39.60 43.38
C GLU A 19 5.06 -40.26 42.04
N LEU A 20 4.39 -41.41 42.09
CA LEU A 20 3.90 -42.11 40.90
C LEU A 20 2.74 -41.38 40.19
N ILE A 21 1.92 -40.62 40.92
CA ILE A 21 0.85 -39.79 40.32
C ILE A 21 1.45 -38.54 39.66
N PHE A 22 2.52 -37.99 40.23
CA PHE A 22 3.22 -36.82 39.68
C PHE A 22 3.94 -37.15 38.36
N LEU A 23 4.63 -38.30 38.29
CA LEU A 23 5.27 -38.77 37.05
C LEU A 23 4.28 -39.08 35.93
N ARG A 24 3.09 -39.61 36.26
CA ARG A 24 2.05 -39.90 35.26
C ARG A 24 1.46 -38.60 34.67
N ARG A 25 1.24 -37.58 35.50
CA ARG A 25 0.78 -36.25 35.04
C ARG A 25 1.80 -35.53 34.16
N ILE A 26 3.10 -35.69 34.42
CA ILE A 26 4.14 -35.08 33.58
C ILE A 26 4.19 -35.76 32.20
N LEU A 27 4.09 -37.08 32.14
CA LEU A 27 4.09 -37.82 30.86
C LEU A 27 2.88 -37.46 29.98
N ASP A 28 1.69 -37.32 30.56
CA ASP A 28 0.48 -36.94 29.83
C ASP A 28 0.58 -35.50 29.29
N TYR A 29 1.22 -34.59 30.05
CA TYR A 29 1.45 -33.20 29.63
C TYR A 29 2.43 -33.09 28.44
N PHE A 30 3.51 -33.88 28.46
CA PHE A 30 4.47 -33.93 27.35
C PHE A 30 3.87 -34.57 26.08
N CYS A 31 2.93 -35.50 26.23
CA CYS A 31 2.25 -36.13 25.09
C CYS A 31 1.22 -35.20 24.43
N GLU A 32 0.47 -34.41 25.21
CA GLU A 32 -0.45 -33.40 24.67
C GLU A 32 0.30 -32.23 24.00
N MET A 33 1.37 -31.70 24.61
CA MET A 33 2.18 -30.66 23.98
C MET A 33 2.81 -31.15 22.66
N GLY A 34 3.21 -32.42 22.59
CA GLY A 34 3.73 -33.02 21.35
C GLY A 34 2.69 -33.03 20.21
N ARG A 35 1.41 -33.31 20.51
CA ARG A 35 0.33 -33.25 19.51
C ARG A 35 0.08 -31.82 19.04
N VAL A 36 0.01 -30.84 19.95
CA VAL A 36 -0.23 -29.45 19.58
C VAL A 36 0.92 -28.90 18.72
N VAL A 37 2.17 -29.18 19.09
CA VAL A 37 3.35 -28.75 18.31
C VAL A 37 3.37 -29.42 16.92
N PHE A 38 3.04 -30.71 16.82
CA PHE A 38 2.97 -31.41 15.54
C PHE A 38 1.87 -30.86 14.62
N TRP A 39 0.68 -30.57 15.16
CA TRP A 39 -0.41 -29.93 14.41
C TRP A 39 -0.07 -28.50 13.98
N PHE A 40 0.62 -27.73 14.83
CA PHE A 40 1.09 -26.39 14.45
C PHE A 40 2.14 -26.45 13.34
N PHE A 41 3.07 -27.41 13.40
CA PHE A 41 4.10 -27.59 12.37
C PHE A 41 3.50 -28.08 11.03
N ALA A 42 2.52 -28.99 11.08
CA ALA A 42 1.81 -29.47 9.90
C ALA A 42 0.96 -28.36 9.23
N MET A 43 0.36 -27.47 10.01
CA MET A 43 -0.41 -26.33 9.50
C MET A 43 0.50 -25.30 8.82
N VAL A 44 1.67 -25.00 9.41
CA VAL A 44 2.66 -24.06 8.84
C VAL A 44 3.31 -24.59 7.55
N LEU A 45 3.54 -25.91 7.42
CA LEU A 45 4.09 -26.49 6.18
C LEU A 45 3.10 -26.48 5.01
N SER A 46 1.78 -26.54 5.28
CA SER A 46 0.76 -26.60 4.23
C SER A 46 0.53 -25.28 3.49
N SER A 47 0.91 -24.14 4.07
CA SER A 47 0.70 -22.80 3.47
C SER A 47 1.77 -22.35 2.45
N ALA A 48 2.79 -23.16 2.15
CA ALA A 48 3.97 -22.70 1.40
C ALA A 48 3.99 -23.02 -0.11
N VAL A 49 2.92 -23.57 -0.72
CA VAL A 49 3.04 -24.26 -2.04
C VAL A 49 2.40 -23.52 -3.24
N THR A 50 2.08 -22.22 -3.15
CA THR A 50 1.50 -21.48 -4.31
C THR A 50 2.42 -20.39 -4.89
N ALA A 51 3.71 -20.68 -5.06
CA ALA A 51 4.68 -19.67 -5.55
C ALA A 51 4.73 -19.52 -7.09
N GLN A 52 4.38 -20.55 -7.87
CA GLN A 52 4.62 -20.56 -9.32
C GLN A 52 3.41 -21.02 -10.12
N VAL A 53 2.98 -20.20 -11.10
CA VAL A 53 1.99 -20.62 -12.11
C VAL A 53 2.73 -21.22 -13.29
N ARG A 54 2.67 -22.55 -13.42
CA ARG A 54 3.22 -23.28 -14.57
C ARG A 54 2.11 -23.89 -15.41
N VAL A 55 2.02 -23.50 -16.68
CA VAL A 55 0.98 -23.98 -17.60
C VAL A 55 1.60 -24.33 -18.96
N SER A 56 1.12 -25.38 -19.61
CA SER A 56 1.59 -25.72 -20.96
C SER A 56 1.14 -24.66 -21.97
N LYS A 57 -0.11 -24.23 -21.90
CA LYS A 57 -0.68 -23.21 -22.79
C LYS A 57 -1.57 -22.26 -22.00
N LEU A 58 -1.20 -20.98 -21.95
CA LEU A 58 -2.05 -19.91 -21.44
C LEU A 58 -2.70 -19.18 -22.61
N VAL A 59 -4.02 -19.09 -22.63
CA VAL A 59 -4.78 -18.32 -23.62
C VAL A 59 -5.60 -17.27 -22.89
N ILE A 60 -5.30 -15.99 -23.16
CA ILE A 60 -6.11 -14.86 -22.69
C ILE A 60 -7.01 -14.45 -23.85
N LYS A 61 -8.32 -14.62 -23.68
CA LYS A 61 -9.29 -14.35 -24.74
C LYS A 61 -9.38 -12.85 -25.05
N THR A 62 -10.00 -12.52 -26.19
CA THR A 62 -10.21 -11.14 -26.62
C THR A 62 -10.92 -10.35 -25.52
N ASN A 63 -10.43 -9.14 -25.21
CA ASN A 63 -10.94 -8.27 -24.14
C ASN A 63 -10.94 -8.89 -22.73
N GLN A 64 -10.27 -10.01 -22.52
CA GLN A 64 -10.17 -10.64 -21.21
C GLN A 64 -8.91 -10.18 -20.48
N SER A 65 -9.02 -10.06 -19.17
CA SER A 65 -7.88 -9.85 -18.26
C SER A 65 -7.53 -11.16 -17.57
N TYR A 66 -6.25 -11.48 -17.47
CA TYR A 66 -5.71 -12.56 -16.65
C TYR A 66 -4.82 -11.96 -15.56
N ASP A 67 -5.11 -12.28 -14.30
CA ASP A 67 -4.37 -11.81 -13.13
C ASP A 67 -3.44 -12.92 -12.62
N LEU A 68 -2.17 -12.61 -12.39
CA LEU A 68 -1.22 -13.53 -11.74
C LEU A 68 -1.56 -13.79 -10.26
N GLY A 69 -2.44 -12.98 -9.68
CA GLY A 69 -2.93 -13.13 -8.32
C GLY A 69 -1.80 -12.97 -7.31
N GLN A 70 -1.54 -14.03 -6.56
CA GLN A 70 -0.49 -14.05 -5.52
C GLN A 70 0.88 -14.49 -6.04
N SER A 71 0.98 -15.01 -7.27
CA SER A 71 2.25 -15.43 -7.86
C SER A 71 2.93 -14.28 -8.58
N ASP A 72 4.25 -14.24 -8.53
CA ASP A 72 5.14 -13.32 -9.25
C ASP A 72 5.83 -14.00 -10.44
N ILE A 73 5.61 -15.30 -10.64
CA ILE A 73 6.30 -16.08 -11.67
C ILE A 73 5.27 -16.82 -12.55
N LEU A 74 5.24 -16.44 -13.83
CA LEU A 74 4.52 -17.15 -14.88
C LEU A 74 5.50 -17.93 -15.75
N VAL A 75 5.34 -19.25 -15.81
CA VAL A 75 6.07 -20.10 -16.75
C VAL A 75 5.09 -20.79 -17.69
N ALA A 76 5.18 -20.49 -18.98
CA ALA A 76 4.32 -21.09 -20.00
C ALA A 76 5.12 -21.64 -21.19
N ASP A 77 4.72 -22.80 -21.74
CA ASP A 77 5.30 -23.21 -23.03
C ASP A 77 4.76 -22.33 -24.15
N THR A 78 3.45 -22.06 -24.15
CA THR A 78 2.80 -21.14 -25.11
C THR A 78 1.94 -20.10 -24.40
N LEU A 79 2.19 -18.81 -24.65
CA LEU A 79 1.32 -17.70 -24.26
C LEU A 79 0.61 -17.17 -25.51
N VAL A 80 -0.72 -17.19 -25.50
CA VAL A 80 -1.55 -16.58 -26.53
C VAL A 80 -2.34 -15.43 -25.91
N MET A 81 -2.00 -14.21 -26.28
CA MET A 81 -2.76 -13.01 -25.95
C MET A 81 -3.61 -12.65 -27.17
N MET A 82 -4.93 -12.85 -27.10
CA MET A 82 -5.83 -12.43 -28.19
C MET A 82 -6.00 -10.92 -28.21
N ASP A 83 -6.62 -10.39 -29.26
CA ASP A 83 -6.78 -8.94 -29.47
C ASP A 83 -7.40 -8.25 -28.23
N SER A 84 -6.80 -7.13 -27.82
CA SER A 84 -7.21 -6.33 -26.65
C SER A 84 -7.23 -7.07 -25.31
N SER A 85 -6.51 -8.19 -25.20
CA SER A 85 -6.35 -8.90 -23.92
C SER A 85 -5.35 -8.22 -22.99
N ARG A 86 -5.50 -8.45 -21.68
CA ARG A 86 -4.64 -7.89 -20.64
C ARG A 86 -4.05 -8.97 -19.74
N LEU A 87 -2.76 -8.88 -19.46
CA LEU A 87 -2.07 -9.65 -18.43
C LEU A 87 -1.73 -8.70 -17.28
N ILE A 88 -2.28 -8.95 -16.09
CA ILE A 88 -2.07 -8.12 -14.90
C ILE A 88 -0.99 -8.79 -14.05
N LEU A 89 0.09 -8.05 -13.81
CA LEU A 89 1.19 -8.49 -12.96
C LEU A 89 0.81 -8.39 -11.48
N ASN A 90 1.50 -9.13 -10.63
CA ASN A 90 1.27 -9.08 -9.19
C ASN A 90 1.82 -7.79 -8.59
N LYS A 91 0.91 -6.86 -8.26
CA LYS A 91 1.22 -5.54 -7.70
C LYS A 91 1.72 -5.55 -6.26
N LEU A 92 1.64 -6.69 -5.57
CA LEU A 92 2.19 -6.87 -4.22
C LEU A 92 3.69 -7.22 -4.25
N LYS A 93 4.23 -7.56 -5.42
CA LYS A 93 5.62 -7.97 -5.60
C LYS A 93 6.35 -6.95 -6.49
N PRO A 94 7.53 -6.45 -6.06
CA PRO A 94 8.27 -5.45 -6.83
C PRO A 94 8.83 -6.02 -8.13
N GLU A 95 9.03 -7.33 -8.19
CA GLU A 95 9.61 -8.05 -9.32
C GLU A 95 8.62 -9.11 -9.80
N ASN A 96 8.44 -9.22 -11.11
CA ASN A 96 7.63 -10.25 -11.74
C ASN A 96 8.42 -10.88 -12.89
N PHE A 97 8.32 -12.20 -13.02
CA PHE A 97 9.03 -13.00 -14.00
C PHE A 97 8.05 -13.69 -14.93
N ILE A 98 8.16 -13.44 -16.22
CA ILE A 98 7.39 -14.12 -17.26
C ILE A 98 8.35 -14.86 -18.15
N ARG A 99 8.29 -16.20 -18.13
CA ARG A 99 9.09 -17.06 -19.00
C ARG A 99 8.19 -17.83 -19.94
N VAL A 100 8.35 -17.56 -21.23
CA VAL A 100 7.53 -18.16 -22.28
C VAL A 100 8.40 -18.70 -23.42
N LYS A 101 8.17 -19.95 -23.83
CA LYS A 101 8.86 -20.49 -25.02
C LYS A 101 8.29 -19.89 -26.31
N VAL A 102 6.97 -19.84 -26.46
CA VAL A 102 6.31 -19.25 -27.64
C VAL A 102 5.25 -18.24 -27.21
N ALA A 103 5.43 -16.97 -27.57
CA ALA A 103 4.44 -15.92 -27.38
C ALA A 103 3.79 -15.52 -28.71
N ALA A 104 2.47 -15.65 -28.80
CA ALA A 104 1.65 -15.16 -29.89
C ALA A 104 0.72 -14.06 -29.36
N ILE A 105 0.92 -12.83 -29.83
CA ILE A 105 0.24 -11.65 -29.29
C ILE A 105 -0.52 -10.96 -30.41
N GLY A 106 -1.81 -10.73 -30.16
CA GLY A 106 -2.73 -10.04 -31.04
C GLY A 106 -2.50 -8.53 -31.10
N ASN A 107 -3.54 -7.80 -31.45
CA ASN A 107 -3.54 -6.35 -31.54
C ASN A 107 -3.91 -5.71 -30.19
N HIS A 108 -3.30 -4.58 -29.82
CA HIS A 108 -3.62 -3.77 -28.64
C HIS A 108 -3.60 -4.54 -27.31
N CYS A 109 -2.70 -5.52 -27.18
CA CYS A 109 -2.55 -6.29 -25.95
C CYS A 109 -1.80 -5.47 -24.89
N VAL A 110 -2.11 -5.70 -23.61
CA VAL A 110 -1.49 -4.96 -22.49
C VAL A 110 -0.90 -5.89 -21.46
N ILE A 111 0.34 -5.64 -21.03
CA ILE A 111 0.89 -6.16 -19.79
C ILE A 111 0.87 -5.01 -18.77
N ASP A 112 0.09 -5.15 -17.71
CA ASP A 112 -0.20 -4.13 -16.71
C ASP A 112 0.57 -4.41 -15.42
N GLY A 113 1.66 -3.69 -15.23
CA GLY A 113 2.44 -3.59 -14.00
C GLY A 113 2.47 -2.17 -13.44
N LYS A 114 1.45 -1.37 -13.76
CA LYS A 114 1.38 0.03 -13.37
C LYS A 114 1.21 0.18 -11.86
N GLY A 115 1.96 1.12 -11.29
CA GLY A 115 1.85 1.56 -9.92
C GLY A 115 0.50 2.20 -9.58
N ILE A 116 0.11 2.11 -8.32
CA ILE A 116 -1.16 2.60 -7.80
C ILE A 116 -0.99 4.08 -7.44
N ASN A 117 -1.95 4.92 -7.84
CA ASN A 117 -1.95 6.33 -7.47
C ASN A 117 -2.19 6.50 -5.97
N GLY A 118 -1.48 7.45 -5.37
CA GLY A 118 -1.70 7.88 -4.01
C GLY A 118 -3.07 8.53 -3.84
N GLN A 119 -3.69 8.27 -2.69
CA GLN A 119 -4.97 8.88 -2.32
C GLN A 119 -4.80 10.33 -1.89
N ALA A 120 -5.81 11.16 -2.16
CA ALA A 120 -5.81 12.53 -1.70
C ALA A 120 -5.86 12.60 -0.16
N GLY A 121 -5.19 13.61 0.39
CA GLY A 121 -5.28 13.99 1.79
C GLY A 121 -6.67 14.51 2.13
N ARG A 122 -7.03 14.39 3.40
CA ARG A 122 -8.30 14.89 3.93
C ARG A 122 -8.18 16.38 4.22
N ASN A 123 -9.22 17.13 3.85
CA ASN A 123 -9.30 18.53 4.22
C ASN A 123 -9.49 18.68 5.74
N GLY A 124 -8.89 19.74 6.28
CA GLY A 124 -9.11 20.20 7.62
C GLY A 124 -10.54 20.68 7.82
N LYS A 125 -11.08 20.39 9.01
CA LYS A 125 -12.38 20.89 9.42
C LYS A 125 -12.29 22.39 9.72
N PRO A 126 -13.26 23.20 9.27
CA PRO A 126 -13.32 24.60 9.67
C PRO A 126 -13.55 24.72 11.18
N GLY A 127 -13.00 25.78 11.74
CA GLY A 127 -13.32 26.27 13.07
C GLY A 127 -14.74 26.80 13.14
N ILE A 128 -15.18 27.05 14.37
CA ILE A 128 -16.54 27.44 14.71
C ILE A 128 -16.51 28.89 15.16
N THR A 129 -17.37 29.71 14.57
CA THR A 129 -17.73 31.04 15.10
C THR A 129 -18.82 30.83 16.15
N PRO A 130 -18.55 31.01 17.45
CA PRO A 130 -19.56 30.80 18.48
C PRO A 130 -20.68 31.85 18.40
N ILE A 131 -21.87 31.45 18.81
CA ILE A 131 -23.03 32.33 18.94
C ILE A 131 -23.12 32.77 20.41
N GLY A 132 -23.03 34.08 20.64
CA GLY A 132 -23.07 34.67 21.98
C GLY A 132 -22.07 35.82 22.10
N PRO A 133 -22.08 36.61 23.18
CA PRO A 133 -21.15 37.72 23.34
C PRO A 133 -19.77 37.27 23.85
N CYS A 134 -18.72 37.93 23.37
CA CYS A 134 -17.37 37.86 23.96
C CYS A 134 -16.75 36.45 23.97
N LEU A 135 -17.04 35.65 22.96
CA LEU A 135 -16.56 34.29 22.79
C LEU A 135 -15.56 34.21 21.65
N ASP A 136 -14.44 33.56 21.91
CA ASP A 136 -13.40 33.35 20.91
C ASP A 136 -13.82 32.28 19.90
N GLY A 137 -13.47 32.50 18.63
CA GLY A 137 -13.62 31.48 17.59
C GLY A 137 -12.76 30.25 17.90
N THR A 138 -13.08 29.11 17.29
CA THR A 138 -12.22 27.92 17.38
C THR A 138 -11.33 27.79 16.14
N ALA A 139 -10.13 27.22 16.31
CA ALA A 139 -9.16 27.10 15.23
C ALA A 139 -9.64 26.13 14.14
N GLY A 140 -9.29 26.44 12.90
CA GLY A 140 -9.38 25.50 11.79
C GLY A 140 -8.41 24.34 11.99
N ARG A 141 -8.79 23.14 11.57
CA ARG A 141 -7.91 21.97 11.60
C ARG A 141 -7.02 21.93 10.35
N ASP A 142 -5.87 21.30 10.48
CA ASP A 142 -4.96 21.13 9.36
C ASP A 142 -5.50 20.12 8.34
N GLY A 143 -5.14 20.34 7.07
CA GLY A 143 -5.27 19.33 6.03
C GLY A 143 -4.21 18.24 6.18
N THR A 144 -4.52 17.01 5.78
CA THR A 144 -3.55 15.92 5.84
C THR A 144 -2.73 15.83 4.56
N LYS A 145 -1.51 15.29 4.66
CA LYS A 145 -0.70 14.94 3.50
C LYS A 145 -1.46 13.97 2.56
N GLY A 146 -1.27 14.13 1.25
CA GLY A 146 -1.69 13.15 0.25
C GLY A 146 -0.74 11.94 0.21
N LEU A 147 -1.27 10.73 0.01
CA LEU A 147 -0.44 9.53 -0.02
C LEU A 147 0.49 9.53 -1.23
N ASP A 148 1.63 8.90 -1.10
CA ASP A 148 2.56 8.72 -2.20
C ASP A 148 2.01 7.67 -3.19
N GLY A 149 2.36 7.78 -4.46
CA GLY A 149 2.11 6.71 -5.43
C GLY A 149 2.98 5.48 -5.14
N THR A 150 2.60 4.32 -5.65
CA THR A 150 3.46 3.12 -5.59
C THR A 150 4.29 2.99 -6.85
N ALA A 151 5.49 2.41 -6.73
CA ALA A 151 6.36 2.17 -7.88
C ALA A 151 5.69 1.27 -8.92
N GLY A 152 6.08 1.45 -10.19
CA GLY A 152 5.80 0.47 -11.23
C GLY A 152 6.61 -0.81 -11.01
N ILE A 153 6.10 -1.93 -11.51
CA ILE A 153 6.71 -3.25 -11.31
C ILE A 153 7.93 -3.43 -12.21
N ASN A 154 8.98 -4.05 -11.66
CA ASN A 154 10.09 -4.56 -12.45
C ASN A 154 9.67 -5.86 -13.14
N LEU A 155 9.73 -5.89 -14.47
CA LEU A 155 9.32 -7.03 -15.27
C LEU A 155 10.53 -7.67 -15.94
N PHE A 156 10.74 -8.96 -15.68
CA PHE A 156 11.68 -9.80 -16.40
C PHE A 156 10.92 -10.68 -17.39
N LEU A 157 11.02 -10.35 -18.68
CA LEU A 157 10.28 -10.99 -19.75
C LEU A 157 11.22 -11.82 -20.62
N TYR A 158 11.15 -13.14 -20.46
CA TYR A 158 11.94 -14.12 -21.22
C TYR A 158 11.09 -14.75 -22.31
N LEU A 159 11.44 -14.52 -23.57
CA LEU A 159 10.73 -15.00 -24.74
C LEU A 159 11.68 -15.79 -25.66
N GLU A 160 11.48 -17.09 -25.85
CA GLU A 160 12.30 -17.82 -26.84
C GLU A 160 11.89 -17.51 -28.28
N ARG A 161 10.58 -17.47 -28.56
CA ARG A 161 9.99 -17.09 -29.85
C ARG A 161 8.81 -16.16 -29.62
N VAL A 162 8.76 -15.07 -30.39
CA VAL A 162 7.68 -14.08 -30.32
C VAL A 162 7.08 -13.85 -31.70
N SER A 163 5.76 -13.74 -31.76
CA SER A 163 5.00 -13.33 -32.94
C SER A 163 4.00 -12.25 -32.51
N LEU A 164 4.17 -11.03 -33.03
CA LEU A 164 3.25 -9.92 -32.79
C LEU A 164 2.46 -9.60 -34.06
N LYS A 165 1.15 -9.78 -33.99
CA LYS A 165 0.21 -9.35 -35.04
C LYS A 165 0.07 -7.82 -35.04
N GLY A 166 0.04 -7.21 -33.85
CA GLY A 166 -0.06 -5.76 -33.69
C GLY A 166 0.83 -5.22 -32.58
N VAL A 167 0.32 -4.21 -31.88
CA VAL A 167 1.04 -3.53 -30.80
C VAL A 167 0.80 -4.20 -29.45
N LEU A 168 1.88 -4.51 -28.76
CA LEU A 168 1.93 -4.87 -27.34
C LEU A 168 2.34 -3.64 -26.53
N THR A 169 1.53 -3.25 -25.57
CA THR A 169 1.87 -2.21 -24.59
C THR A 169 2.25 -2.85 -23.27
N ILE A 170 3.43 -2.53 -22.76
CA ILE A 170 3.90 -2.89 -21.43
C ILE A 170 3.83 -1.64 -20.58
N ASP A 171 2.84 -1.55 -19.69
CA ASP A 171 2.67 -0.42 -18.77
C ASP A 171 3.20 -0.80 -17.39
N ILE A 172 4.40 -0.33 -17.10
CA ILE A 172 5.10 -0.44 -15.81
C ILE A 172 5.37 0.97 -15.25
N SER A 173 4.51 1.94 -15.56
CA SER A 173 4.64 3.30 -15.06
C SER A 173 4.42 3.39 -13.54
N GLY A 174 5.03 4.38 -12.91
CA GLY A 174 4.81 4.69 -11.50
C GLY A 174 3.44 5.31 -11.23
N GLY A 175 2.92 5.12 -10.02
CA GLY A 175 1.69 5.77 -9.57
C GLY A 175 1.92 7.27 -9.28
N ASN A 176 0.92 8.09 -9.57
CA ASN A 176 0.94 9.51 -9.23
C ASN A 176 0.79 9.72 -7.72
N GLY A 177 1.38 10.78 -7.19
CA GLY A 177 1.14 11.20 -5.81
C GLY A 177 -0.26 11.78 -5.61
N GLY A 178 -0.83 11.57 -4.43
CA GLY A 178 -2.11 12.12 -4.03
C GLY A 178 -2.03 13.60 -3.71
N ARG A 179 -3.07 14.37 -4.00
CA ARG A 179 -3.14 15.80 -3.63
C ARG A 179 -3.19 15.96 -2.10
N GLY A 180 -2.50 16.95 -1.54
CA GLY A 180 -2.63 17.33 -0.13
C GLY A 180 -3.99 17.95 0.21
N GLY A 181 -4.47 17.73 1.43
CA GLY A 181 -5.73 18.30 1.90
C GLY A 181 -5.62 19.79 2.19
N ASN A 182 -6.69 20.55 1.97
CA ASN A 182 -6.71 21.97 2.35
C ASN A 182 -6.81 22.13 3.87
N GLY A 183 -6.23 23.18 4.43
CA GLY A 183 -6.49 23.59 5.80
C GLY A 183 -7.91 24.11 6.00
N GLY A 184 -8.48 23.91 7.19
CA GLY A 184 -9.77 24.45 7.57
C GLY A 184 -9.66 25.93 7.93
N ASN A 185 -10.67 26.74 7.62
CA ASN A 185 -10.68 28.14 8.03
C ASN A 185 -10.84 28.27 9.55
N GLY A 186 -10.25 29.28 10.17
CA GLY A 186 -10.48 29.63 11.57
C GLY A 186 -11.87 30.22 11.79
N GLY A 187 -12.47 29.94 12.94
CA GLY A 187 -13.72 30.55 13.37
C GLY A 187 -13.51 32.01 13.77
N GLY A 188 -14.47 32.87 13.46
CA GLY A 188 -14.45 34.27 13.91
C GLY A 188 -14.75 34.40 15.40
N GLY A 189 -14.28 35.48 16.00
CA GLY A 189 -14.67 35.87 17.35
C GLY A 189 -16.05 36.51 17.35
N SER A 190 -16.81 36.31 18.42
CA SER A 190 -18.16 36.85 18.53
C SER A 190 -18.18 38.29 19.04
N PRO A 191 -19.26 39.06 18.81
CA PRO A 191 -19.31 40.46 19.19
C PRO A 191 -19.13 40.70 20.70
N GLY A 192 -18.52 41.83 21.04
CA GLY A 192 -18.36 42.29 22.41
C GLY A 192 -19.63 42.96 22.95
N THR A 193 -19.61 43.29 24.24
CA THR A 193 -20.67 44.09 24.89
C THR A 193 -20.05 45.26 25.64
N LEU A 194 -20.84 46.07 26.34
CA LEU A 194 -20.30 47.09 27.25
C LEU A 194 -19.38 46.45 28.32
N HIS A 195 -19.73 45.25 28.76
CA HIS A 195 -19.09 44.54 29.87
C HIS A 195 -17.90 43.68 29.46
N CYS A 196 -17.73 43.38 28.17
CA CYS A 196 -16.62 42.54 27.70
C CYS A 196 -16.20 42.86 26.27
N ASN A 197 -14.94 42.56 25.96
CA ASN A 197 -14.39 42.77 24.62
C ASN A 197 -15.01 41.77 23.63
N GLY A 198 -14.97 42.10 22.34
CA GLY A 198 -15.24 41.12 21.31
C GLY A 198 -14.27 39.95 21.40
N GLY A 199 -14.76 38.75 21.08
CA GLY A 199 -13.93 37.56 21.07
C GLY A 199 -12.85 37.63 20.01
N ASN A 200 -11.77 36.89 20.21
CA ASN A 200 -10.70 36.77 19.23
C ASN A 200 -11.14 35.84 18.08
N GLY A 201 -10.76 36.22 16.87
CA GLY A 201 -10.71 35.32 15.75
C GLY A 201 -9.67 34.24 15.97
N SER A 202 -9.91 33.06 15.42
CA SER A 202 -9.06 31.90 15.58
C SER A 202 -8.20 31.65 14.35
N ASN A 203 -7.10 30.90 14.52
CA ASN A 203 -6.19 30.63 13.41
C ASN A 203 -6.81 29.69 12.36
N GLY A 204 -6.39 29.89 11.11
CA GLY A 204 -6.62 28.91 10.04
C GLY A 204 -5.73 27.68 10.21
N GLY A 205 -6.19 26.55 9.71
CA GLY A 205 -5.42 25.31 9.66
C GLY A 205 -4.42 25.33 8.51
N ASN A 206 -3.32 24.62 8.69
CA ASN A 206 -2.26 24.46 7.69
C ASN A 206 -2.72 23.56 6.53
N ALA A 207 -2.12 23.78 5.36
CA ALA A 207 -2.29 22.90 4.22
C ALA A 207 -1.56 21.56 4.41
N GLY A 208 -2.11 20.50 3.83
CA GLY A 208 -1.44 19.22 3.68
C GLY A 208 -0.46 19.23 2.51
N GLN A 209 0.68 18.55 2.69
CA GLN A 209 1.65 18.32 1.63
C GLN A 209 1.07 17.44 0.52
N GLY A 210 1.49 17.66 -0.73
CA GLY A 210 1.27 16.70 -1.81
C GLY A 210 2.06 15.40 -1.60
N GLY A 211 1.49 14.28 -2.05
CA GLY A 211 2.18 12.99 -2.10
C GLY A 211 3.21 12.95 -3.22
N ASN A 212 4.25 12.16 -3.06
CA ASN A 212 5.26 11.94 -4.09
C ASN A 212 4.74 11.04 -5.21
N GLY A 213 5.09 11.36 -6.44
CA GLY A 213 4.97 10.44 -7.57
C GLY A 213 6.02 9.34 -7.48
N ALA A 214 5.67 8.13 -7.89
CA ALA A 214 6.54 6.98 -7.75
C ALA A 214 7.37 6.71 -9.00
N ASN A 215 8.48 5.99 -8.85
CA ASN A 215 9.33 5.64 -9.98
C ASN A 215 8.64 4.63 -10.92
N GLY A 216 8.94 4.73 -12.21
CA GLY A 216 8.59 3.69 -13.17
C GLY A 216 9.44 2.44 -12.98
N GLY A 217 8.89 1.28 -13.34
CA GLY A 217 9.56 0.00 -13.25
C GLY A 217 10.64 -0.20 -14.31
N VAL A 218 11.46 -1.22 -14.09
CA VAL A 218 12.48 -1.66 -15.05
C VAL A 218 11.96 -2.83 -15.88
N LEU A 219 12.08 -2.74 -17.20
CA LEU A 219 11.82 -3.86 -18.10
C LEU A 219 13.15 -4.51 -18.50
N THR A 220 13.32 -5.78 -18.19
CA THR A 220 14.40 -6.61 -18.73
C THR A 220 13.79 -7.59 -19.73
N LEU A 221 14.14 -7.43 -21.00
CA LEU A 221 13.64 -8.25 -22.09
C LEU A 221 14.75 -9.18 -22.59
N THR A 222 14.51 -10.48 -22.54
CA THR A 222 15.50 -11.50 -22.88
C THR A 222 14.96 -12.44 -23.95
N SER A 223 15.74 -12.65 -25.02
CA SER A 223 15.38 -13.60 -26.08
C SER A 223 16.58 -14.17 -26.80
N LYS A 224 16.41 -15.34 -27.42
CA LYS A 224 17.39 -15.93 -28.34
C LYS A 224 17.55 -15.10 -29.63
N LYS A 225 16.53 -14.33 -30.02
CA LYS A 225 16.55 -13.47 -31.22
C LYS A 225 16.51 -11.99 -30.84
N THR A 226 17.55 -11.53 -30.15
CA THR A 226 17.64 -10.19 -29.57
C THR A 226 17.48 -9.07 -30.59
N GLN A 227 18.01 -9.23 -31.81
CA GLN A 227 17.93 -8.20 -32.85
C GLN A 227 16.48 -7.90 -33.26
N LEU A 228 15.68 -8.95 -33.47
CA LEU A 228 14.26 -8.81 -33.82
C LEU A 228 13.49 -8.04 -32.75
N LEU A 229 13.78 -8.27 -31.46
CA LEU A 229 13.14 -7.54 -30.37
C LEU A 229 13.57 -6.08 -30.30
N ARG A 230 14.84 -5.78 -30.61
CA ARG A 230 15.32 -4.40 -30.71
C ARG A 230 14.57 -3.64 -31.81
N ASP A 231 14.39 -4.27 -32.98
CA ASP A 231 13.70 -3.65 -34.11
C ASP A 231 12.19 -3.42 -33.83
N MET A 232 11.60 -4.27 -32.98
CA MET A 232 10.19 -4.18 -32.60
C MET A 232 9.92 -3.20 -31.46
N LEU A 233 10.91 -2.83 -30.66
CA LEU A 233 10.75 -1.88 -29.57
C LEU A 233 10.49 -0.47 -30.12
N GLY A 234 9.51 0.21 -29.54
CA GLY A 234 9.07 1.53 -30.00
C GLY A 234 8.09 1.51 -31.19
N THR A 235 7.98 0.38 -31.91
CA THR A 235 7.04 0.23 -33.04
C THR A 235 5.91 -0.74 -32.72
N LYS A 236 6.26 -1.99 -32.38
CA LYS A 236 5.31 -3.04 -32.01
C LYS A 236 5.28 -3.33 -30.52
N ILE A 237 6.34 -3.04 -29.79
CA ILE A 237 6.41 -3.15 -28.33
C ILE A 237 6.56 -1.73 -27.78
N LEU A 238 5.48 -1.20 -27.22
CA LEU A 238 5.47 0.10 -26.56
C LEU A 238 5.66 -0.12 -25.06
N VAL A 239 6.63 0.57 -24.48
CA VAL A 239 6.93 0.47 -23.05
C VAL A 239 6.63 1.80 -22.39
N ASN A 240 5.65 1.82 -21.50
CA ASN A 240 5.38 2.96 -20.62
C ASN A 240 6.01 2.67 -19.26
N ASN A 241 7.16 3.29 -19.01
CA ASN A 241 7.90 3.19 -17.75
C ASN A 241 8.16 4.58 -17.13
N ASN A 242 7.30 5.55 -17.42
CA ASN A 242 7.41 6.89 -16.86
C ASN A 242 7.20 6.87 -15.34
N GLY A 243 7.87 7.78 -14.63
CA GLY A 243 7.55 8.04 -13.24
C GLY A 243 6.17 8.71 -13.11
N GLY A 244 5.55 8.54 -11.95
CA GLY A 244 4.30 9.20 -11.62
C GLY A 244 4.48 10.69 -11.36
N ALA A 245 3.44 11.47 -11.65
CA ALA A 245 3.41 12.89 -11.34
C ALA A 245 3.37 13.15 -9.82
N ALA A 246 3.96 14.25 -9.38
CA ALA A 246 3.81 14.74 -8.02
C ALA A 246 2.35 15.12 -7.71
N GLY A 247 1.92 14.85 -6.48
CA GLY A 247 0.70 15.41 -5.92
C GLY A 247 0.88 16.90 -5.61
N LEU A 248 -0.13 17.71 -5.91
CA LEU A 248 -0.14 19.12 -5.54
C LEU A 248 -0.39 19.28 -4.03
N SER A 249 0.13 20.35 -3.42
CA SER A 249 -0.24 20.70 -2.05
C SER A 249 -1.70 21.13 -1.91
N GLY A 250 -2.20 21.06 -0.69
CA GLY A 250 -3.42 21.74 -0.29
C GLY A 250 -3.21 23.26 -0.20
N LYS A 251 -4.31 23.98 -0.01
CA LYS A 251 -4.29 25.41 0.31
C LYS A 251 -4.44 25.63 1.81
N ALA A 252 -3.76 26.62 2.37
CA ALA A 252 -3.96 27.01 3.76
C ALA A 252 -5.39 27.50 4.03
N GLY A 253 -5.85 27.33 5.27
CA GLY A 253 -7.09 27.90 5.77
C GLY A 253 -6.95 29.38 6.10
N TYR A 254 -7.99 30.17 5.86
CA TYR A 254 -8.03 31.57 6.27
C TYR A 254 -8.18 31.70 7.80
N HIS A 255 -7.72 32.81 8.37
CA HIS A 255 -8.00 33.13 9.76
C HIS A 255 -9.48 33.50 9.98
N GLY A 256 -9.93 33.37 11.23
CA GLY A 256 -11.14 34.02 11.72
C GLY A 256 -10.90 35.50 12.01
N GLY A 257 -11.89 36.33 11.70
CA GLY A 257 -11.86 37.75 12.06
C GLY A 257 -12.21 38.00 13.52
N ALA A 258 -11.76 39.14 14.04
CA ALA A 258 -12.06 39.63 15.37
C ALA A 258 -13.54 39.94 15.57
N GLY A 259 -14.05 39.63 16.75
CA GLY A 259 -15.33 40.15 17.23
C GLY A 259 -15.26 41.65 17.46
N LEU A 260 -16.25 42.39 16.97
CA LEU A 260 -16.35 43.84 17.18
C LEU A 260 -16.99 44.13 18.53
N GLY A 261 -16.46 45.11 19.27
CA GLY A 261 -17.00 45.54 20.56
C GLY A 261 -17.17 47.07 20.65
N PRO A 262 -18.07 47.56 21.51
CA PRO A 262 -18.27 49.00 21.70
C PRO A 262 -17.01 49.66 22.27
N SER A 263 -16.82 50.95 21.97
CA SER A 263 -15.67 51.75 22.45
C SER A 263 -14.30 51.15 22.07
N ARG A 264 -14.20 50.55 20.87
CA ARG A 264 -12.99 49.90 20.33
C ARG A 264 -12.49 48.71 21.16
N LYS A 265 -13.35 48.09 21.96
CA LYS A 265 -13.09 46.83 22.67
C LYS A 265 -13.18 45.62 21.73
N ASN A 266 -12.47 45.67 20.60
CA ASN A 266 -12.47 44.59 19.62
C ASN A 266 -11.56 43.44 20.08
N GLY A 267 -11.85 42.23 19.61
CA GLY A 267 -10.92 41.11 19.69
C GLY A 267 -9.72 41.28 18.74
N LYS A 268 -8.90 40.25 18.65
CA LYS A 268 -7.80 40.16 17.68
C LYS A 268 -8.16 39.22 16.54
N ASP A 269 -7.69 39.50 15.33
CA ASP A 269 -7.78 38.55 14.22
C ASP A 269 -6.87 37.34 14.49
N GLY A 270 -7.26 36.18 13.97
CA GLY A 270 -6.39 35.02 13.93
C GLY A 270 -5.28 35.18 12.89
N VAL A 271 -4.42 34.16 12.79
CA VAL A 271 -3.38 34.06 11.77
C VAL A 271 -3.80 33.03 10.71
N PRO A 272 -3.59 33.28 9.40
CA PRO A 272 -3.86 32.28 8.37
C PRO A 272 -2.99 31.04 8.59
N GLY A 273 -3.45 29.89 8.10
CA GLY A 273 -2.61 28.70 8.07
C GLY A 273 -1.41 28.87 7.15
N LEU A 274 -0.47 27.95 7.25
CA LEU A 274 0.69 27.87 6.36
C LEU A 274 0.38 27.00 5.14
N ASP A 275 0.82 27.46 3.97
CA ASP A 275 0.82 26.64 2.76
C ASP A 275 1.87 25.51 2.89
N SER A 276 1.64 24.43 2.14
CA SER A 276 2.55 23.29 2.09
C SER A 276 3.14 23.12 0.69
N ILE A 277 4.14 22.24 0.58
CA ILE A 277 4.83 21.97 -0.68
C ILE A 277 4.15 20.83 -1.45
N SER A 278 4.25 20.89 -2.77
CA SER A 278 3.90 19.75 -3.63
C SER A 278 4.87 18.58 -3.40
N GLY A 279 4.47 17.38 -3.79
CA GLY A 279 5.36 16.22 -3.78
C GLY A 279 6.45 16.32 -4.83
N VAL A 280 7.29 15.30 -4.89
CA VAL A 280 8.34 15.15 -5.90
C VAL A 280 7.85 14.22 -7.01
N THR A 281 8.18 14.52 -8.26
CA THR A 281 7.86 13.67 -9.42
C THR A 281 8.75 12.42 -9.41
N GLY A 282 8.16 11.28 -9.78
CA GLY A 282 8.88 10.02 -9.88
C GLY A 282 9.86 9.99 -11.05
N ILE A 283 10.88 9.16 -10.93
CA ILE A 283 11.91 8.99 -11.96
C ILE A 283 11.43 7.95 -12.99
N LYS A 284 11.71 8.19 -14.27
CA LYS A 284 11.49 7.22 -15.34
C LYS A 284 12.35 5.98 -15.13
N GLY A 285 11.76 4.80 -15.32
CA GLY A 285 12.47 3.52 -15.27
C GLY A 285 13.41 3.31 -16.45
N SER A 286 13.96 2.10 -16.56
CA SER A 286 14.84 1.72 -17.68
C SER A 286 14.31 0.53 -18.46
N VAL A 287 14.78 0.38 -19.70
CA VAL A 287 14.51 -0.79 -20.54
C VAL A 287 15.86 -1.40 -20.90
N LYS A 288 16.06 -2.66 -20.52
CA LYS A 288 17.25 -3.45 -20.78
C LYS A 288 16.89 -4.60 -21.71
N ILE A 289 17.78 -4.88 -22.65
CA ILE A 289 17.60 -5.97 -23.60
C ILE A 289 18.83 -6.85 -23.52
N GLU A 290 18.63 -8.10 -23.18
CA GLU A 290 19.68 -9.08 -22.96
C GLU A 290 19.56 -10.21 -23.98
N ALA A 291 20.72 -10.71 -24.43
CA ALA A 291 20.80 -11.94 -25.19
C ALA A 291 20.87 -13.12 -24.21
N ASN A 292 20.12 -14.18 -24.51
CA ASN A 292 20.18 -15.45 -23.77
C ASN A 292 21.08 -16.45 -24.49
#